data_AF-A0A803QD41-F1
#
_entry.id   AF-A0A803QD41-F1
#
_cell.length_a   1.000
_cell.length_b   1.000
_cell.length_c   1.000
_cell.angle_alpha   90.00
_cell.angle_beta   90.00
_cell.angle_gamma   90.00
#
_symmetry.space_group_name_H-M   'P 1'
#
loop_
_entity.id
_entity.type
_entity.pdbx_description
1 polymer ?
#
loop_
_entity_poly.entity_id
_entity_poly.type
_entity_poly.pdbx_seq_one_letter_code
_entity_poly.pdbx_strand_id
1 'polypeptide(L)'
;MDEMITKIFDFMRVENTDRVKCAIYMLREDVRILWEIVSQGYDLNNMTWEAFWALFYEKYYNESIRAAKVEEFIQLTQGCMTVTEYATKFDQLEKFALDEVATEATKKAKFI
;
A
#
# COMPACT_ATOMS: atom_id res chain seq x y z
N MET A 1 -12.16 -5.05 6.16
CA MET A 1 -13.50 -4.82 6.75
C MET A 1 -14.02 -6.16 7.24
N ASP A 2 -14.70 -6.17 8.38
CA ASP A 2 -15.21 -7.39 9.01
C ASP A 2 -16.30 -8.06 8.16
N GLU A 3 -16.26 -9.39 8.05
CA GLU A 3 -17.29 -10.20 7.38
C GLU A 3 -18.70 -9.96 7.97
N MET A 4 -18.76 -9.65 9.26
CA MET A 4 -19.98 -9.29 9.97
C MET A 4 -20.62 -8.00 9.42
N ILE A 5 -19.82 -7.01 9.02
CA ILE A 5 -20.31 -5.73 8.49
C ILE A 5 -20.97 -5.96 7.13
N THR A 6 -20.37 -6.77 6.27
CA THR A 6 -20.94 -7.12 4.96
C THR A 6 -22.30 -7.81 5.12
N LYS A 7 -22.40 -8.77 6.05
CA LYS A 7 -23.67 -9.47 6.37
C LYS A 7 -24.75 -8.51 6.87
N ILE A 8 -24.40 -7.51 7.69
CA ILE A 8 -25.35 -6.48 8.15
C ILE A 8 -25.83 -5.62 6.97
N PHE A 9 -24.93 -5.20 6.07
CA PHE A 9 -25.32 -4.44 4.88
C PHE A 9 -26.25 -5.23 3.95
N ASP A 10 -26.02 -6.53 3.81
CA ASP A 10 -26.90 -7.41 3.05
C ASP A 10 -28.28 -7.54 3.71
N PHE A 11 -28.31 -7.76 5.02
CA PHE A 11 -29.55 -7.86 5.79
C PHE A 11 -30.39 -6.58 5.71
N MET A 12 -29.75 -5.41 5.84
CA MET A 12 -30.41 -4.11 5.76
C MET A 12 -30.68 -3.64 4.33
N ARG A 13 -30.24 -4.37 3.31
CA ARG A 13 -30.34 -4.00 1.89
C ARG A 13 -29.72 -2.63 1.57
N VAL A 14 -28.57 -2.34 2.17
CA VAL A 14 -27.84 -1.08 1.93
C VAL A 14 -27.36 -1.06 0.48
N GLU A 15 -27.64 0.03 -0.23
CA GLU A 15 -27.20 0.23 -1.61
C GLU A 15 -25.68 0.37 -1.70
N ASN A 16 -25.10 -0.01 -2.85
CA ASN A 16 -23.65 -0.05 -3.05
C ASN A 16 -22.95 1.28 -2.70
N THR A 17 -23.51 2.40 -3.15
CA THR A 17 -22.95 3.75 -2.92
C THR A 17 -22.90 4.10 -1.43
N ASP A 18 -23.91 3.70 -0.66
CA ASP A 18 -23.94 3.93 0.79
C ASP A 18 -23.01 2.97 1.54
N ARG A 19 -22.86 1.72 1.09
CA ARG A 19 -21.83 0.81 1.62
C ARG A 19 -20.43 1.41 1.46
N VAL A 20 -20.12 1.96 0.28
CA VAL A 20 -18.83 2.63 0.02
C VAL A 20 -18.62 3.80 0.97
N LYS A 21 -19.60 4.69 1.14
CA LYS A 21 -19.49 5.81 2.10
C LYS A 21 -19.24 5.32 3.53
N CYS A 22 -19.96 4.29 3.99
CA CYS A 22 -19.75 3.69 5.29
C CYS A 22 -18.33 3.12 5.42
N ALA A 23 -17.84 2.41 4.39
CA ALA A 23 -16.50 1.85 4.39
C ALA A 23 -15.42 2.91 4.54
N ILE A 24 -15.53 4.00 3.78
CA ILE A 24 -14.61 5.14 3.83
C ILE A 24 -14.62 5.77 5.22
N TYR A 25 -15.80 5.94 5.81
CA TYR A 25 -15.95 6.46 7.17
C TYR A 25 -15.28 5.57 8.24
N MET A 26 -15.28 4.25 8.02
CA MET A 26 -14.67 3.29 8.94
C MET A 26 -13.16 3.14 8.79
N LEU A 27 -12.54 3.73 7.75
CA LEU A 27 -11.09 3.72 7.58
C LEU A 27 -10.43 4.52 8.72
N ARG A 28 -9.39 3.94 9.31
CA ARG A 28 -8.61 4.57 10.38
C ARG A 28 -7.48 5.41 9.80
N GLU A 29 -7.24 6.57 10.42
CA GLU A 29 -6.12 7.51 10.24
C GLU A 29 -5.35 7.36 8.93
N ASP A 30 -4.23 6.63 8.93
CA ASP A 30 -3.32 6.50 7.76
C ASP A 30 -4.02 5.96 6.50
N VAL A 31 -4.93 4.99 6.67
CA VAL A 31 -5.69 4.40 5.57
C VAL A 31 -6.70 5.38 4.99
N ARG A 32 -7.23 6.28 5.82
CA ARG A 32 -8.17 7.32 5.40
C ARG A 32 -7.46 8.41 4.59
N ILE A 33 -6.29 8.86 5.03
CA ILE A 33 -5.47 9.85 4.30
C ILE A 33 -5.08 9.29 2.92
N LEU A 34 -4.61 8.04 2.88
CA LEU A 34 -4.28 7.38 1.64
C LEU A 34 -5.49 7.28 0.70
N TRP A 35 -6.64 6.88 1.24
CA TRP A 35 -7.86 6.78 0.45
C TRP A 35 -8.28 8.13 -0.15
N GLU A 36 -8.16 9.24 0.60
CA GLU A 36 -8.44 10.59 0.12
C GLU A 36 -7.54 11.00 -1.05
N ILE A 37 -6.31 10.49 -1.14
CA ILE A 37 -5.40 10.73 -2.27
C ILE A 37 -5.79 9.85 -3.47
N VAL A 38 -5.96 8.56 -3.24
CA VAL A 38 -6.29 7.57 -4.28
C VAL A 38 -7.60 7.87 -4.98
N SER A 39 -8.59 8.36 -4.23
CA SER A 39 -9.96 8.57 -4.72
C SER A 39 -10.17 9.86 -5.53
N GLN A 40 -9.19 10.77 -5.61
CA GLN A 40 -9.34 12.07 -6.31
C GLN A 40 -9.68 11.93 -7.80
N GLY A 41 -9.33 10.81 -8.42
CA GLY A 41 -9.63 10.51 -9.83
C GLY A 41 -10.91 9.71 -10.06
N TYR A 42 -11.69 9.39 -9.02
CA TYR A 42 -12.81 8.44 -9.12
C TYR A 42 -14.14 9.09 -8.72
N ASP A 43 -15.20 8.73 -9.42
CA ASP A 43 -16.57 9.12 -9.06
C ASP A 43 -17.10 8.23 -7.94
N LEU A 44 -16.84 8.64 -6.69
CA LEU A 44 -17.29 7.93 -5.50
C LEU A 44 -18.82 7.85 -5.36
N ASN A 45 -19.56 8.78 -5.97
CA ASN A 45 -21.02 8.81 -5.86
C ASN A 45 -21.69 7.73 -6.70
N ASN A 46 -21.01 7.22 -7.72
CA ASN A 46 -21.49 6.14 -8.59
C ASN A 46 -20.64 4.87 -8.47
N MET A 47 -19.70 4.83 -7.51
CA MET A 47 -18.82 3.69 -7.29
C MET A 47 -19.62 2.50 -6.73
N THR A 48 -19.48 1.32 -7.36
CA THR A 48 -20.07 0.09 -6.83
C THR A 48 -19.23 -0.46 -5.68
N TRP A 49 -19.83 -1.33 -4.88
CA TRP A 49 -19.16 -1.96 -3.75
C TRP A 49 -17.96 -2.80 -4.18
N GLU A 50 -18.09 -3.50 -5.30
CA GLU A 50 -17.02 -4.31 -5.89
C GLU A 50 -15.88 -3.44 -6.44
N ALA A 51 -16.22 -2.32 -7.09
CA ALA A 51 -15.22 -1.39 -7.61
C ALA A 51 -14.42 -0.73 -6.49
N PHE A 52 -15.09 -0.37 -5.38
CA PHE A 52 -14.42 0.11 -4.16
C PHE A 52 -13.40 -0.90 -3.66
N TRP A 53 -13.79 -2.18 -3.49
CA TRP A 53 -12.88 -3.21 -2.99
C TRP A 53 -11.73 -3.49 -3.94
N ALA A 54 -11.98 -3.54 -5.25
CA ALA A 54 -10.93 -3.71 -6.24
C ALA A 54 -9.89 -2.58 -6.14
N LEU A 55 -10.34 -1.32 -6.12
CA LEU A 55 -9.46 -0.16 -6.02
C LEU A 55 -8.73 -0.12 -4.67
N PHE A 56 -9.46 -0.36 -3.58
CA PHE A 56 -8.92 -0.34 -2.23
C PHE A 56 -7.82 -1.39 -2.07
N TYR A 57 -8.07 -2.64 -2.48
CA TYR A 57 -7.07 -3.70 -2.40
C TYR A 57 -5.90 -3.45 -3.35
N GLU A 58 -6.15 -3.05 -4.60
CA GLU A 58 -5.08 -2.77 -5.55
C GLU A 58 -4.11 -1.72 -4.99
N LYS A 59 -4.63 -0.61 -4.47
CA LYS A 59 -3.77 0.49 -4.00
C LYS A 59 -3.16 0.19 -2.64
N TYR A 60 -3.94 -0.26 -1.68
CA TYR A 60 -3.45 -0.54 -0.33
C TYR A 60 -2.47 -1.72 -0.29
N TYR A 61 -2.74 -2.80 -1.02
CA TYR A 61 -1.85 -3.96 -1.05
C TYR A 61 -0.53 -3.62 -1.75
N ASN A 62 -0.58 -2.89 -2.86
CA ASN A 62 0.63 -2.46 -3.55
C ASN A 62 1.48 -1.51 -2.68
N GLU A 63 0.85 -0.60 -1.94
CA GLU A 63 1.57 0.29 -1.03
C GLU A 63 2.12 -0.43 0.19
N SER A 64 1.37 -1.34 0.80
CA SER A 64 1.86 -2.15 1.92
C SER A 64 3.05 -3.02 1.48
N ILE A 65 3.00 -3.62 0.29
CA ILE A 65 4.14 -4.33 -0.29
C ILE A 65 5.32 -3.39 -0.50
N ARG A 66 5.08 -2.21 -1.09
CA ARG A 66 6.14 -1.22 -1.32
C ARG A 66 6.78 -0.81 0.00
N ALA A 67 6.00 -0.50 1.04
CA ALA A 67 6.48 -0.13 2.36
C ALA A 67 7.32 -1.25 2.98
N ALA A 68 6.86 -2.51 2.92
CA ALA A 68 7.62 -3.66 3.40
C ALA A 68 8.93 -3.85 2.62
N LYS A 69 8.94 -3.58 1.31
CA LYS A 69 10.16 -3.64 0.47
C LYS A 69 11.14 -2.52 0.79
N VAL A 70 10.65 -1.32 1.09
CA VAL A 70 11.47 -0.19 1.56
C VAL A 70 12.08 -0.51 2.92
N GLU A 71 11.30 -1.06 3.86
CA GLU A 71 11.82 -1.48 5.15
C GLU A 71 12.87 -2.59 5.01
N GLU A 72 12.62 -3.58 4.14
CA GLU A 72 13.61 -4.62 3.82
C GLU A 72 14.91 -4.02 3.27
N PHE A 73 14.82 -2.97 2.45
CA PHE A 73 15.98 -2.24 1.94
C PHE A 73 16.72 -1.47 3.03
N ILE A 74 15.99 -0.77 3.91
CA ILE A 74 16.56 -0.03 5.05
C ILE A 74 17.27 -0.97 6.00
N GLN A 75 16.74 -2.16 6.25
CA GLN A 75 17.35 -3.17 7.12
C GLN A 75 18.36 -4.07 6.41
N LEU A 76 18.52 -3.93 5.08
CA LEU A 76 19.47 -4.74 4.32
C LEU A 76 20.89 -4.46 4.80
N THR A 77 21.56 -5.53 5.22
CA THR A 77 23.00 -5.58 5.54
C THR A 77 23.58 -6.80 4.85
N GLN A 78 24.88 -6.80 4.54
CA GLN A 78 25.51 -7.94 3.88
C GLN A 78 25.41 -9.22 4.71
N GLY A 79 25.68 -9.13 6.03
CA GLY A 79 25.62 -10.28 6.93
C GLY A 79 26.48 -11.45 6.44
N CYS A 80 25.88 -12.63 6.32
CA CYS A 80 26.53 -13.84 5.80
C CYS A 80 26.46 -13.97 4.25
N MET A 81 25.89 -13.01 3.54
CA MET A 81 25.79 -13.04 2.07
C MET A 81 27.16 -12.80 1.44
N THR A 82 27.39 -13.45 0.30
CA THR A 82 28.50 -13.04 -0.57
C THR A 82 28.25 -11.63 -1.11
N VAL A 83 29.31 -10.93 -1.50
CA VAL A 83 29.20 -9.57 -2.07
C VAL A 83 28.27 -9.57 -3.29
N THR A 84 28.28 -10.63 -4.10
CA THR A 84 27.43 -10.76 -5.29
C THR A 84 25.95 -10.94 -4.93
N GLU A 85 25.64 -11.74 -3.91
CA GLU A 85 24.26 -11.91 -3.43
C GLU A 85 23.71 -10.63 -2.81
N TYR A 86 24.54 -9.94 -2.02
CA TYR A 86 24.19 -8.64 -1.45
C TYR A 86 23.92 -7.62 -2.55
N ALA A 87 24.81 -7.48 -3.53
CA ALA A 87 24.65 -6.54 -4.63
C ALA A 87 23.38 -6.81 -5.44
N THR A 88 23.10 -8.09 -5.74
CA THR A 88 21.88 -8.48 -6.45
C THR A 88 20.63 -8.10 -5.66
N LYS A 89 20.63 -8.34 -4.34
CA LYS A 89 19.50 -8.02 -3.48
C LYS A 89 19.33 -6.51 -3.30
N PHE A 90 20.43 -5.77 -3.23
CA PHE A 90 20.45 -4.31 -3.20
C PHE A 90 19.79 -3.73 -4.46
N ASP A 91 20.22 -4.14 -5.66
CA ASP A 91 19.69 -3.64 -6.94
C ASP A 91 18.20 -3.97 -7.14
N GLN A 92 17.73 -5.09 -6.58
CA GLN A 92 16.32 -5.47 -6.63
C GLN A 92 15.45 -4.57 -5.75
N LEU A 93 15.92 -4.28 -4.53
CA LEU A 93 15.17 -3.55 -3.52
C LEU A 93 15.26 -2.02 -3.69
N GLU A 94 16.37 -1.51 -4.22
CA GLU A 94 16.58 -0.07 -4.48
C GLU A 94 15.44 0.54 -5.31
N LYS A 95 14.90 -0.22 -6.27
CA LYS A 95 13.81 0.23 -7.16
C LYS A 95 12.53 0.60 -6.41
N PHE A 96 12.34 0.09 -5.19
CA PHE A 96 11.18 0.38 -4.35
C PHE A 96 11.42 1.55 -3.40
N ALA A 97 12.69 1.89 -3.16
CA ALA A 97 13.18 2.85 -2.16
C ALA A 97 13.95 4.02 -2.79
N LEU A 98 13.60 4.42 -4.01
CA LEU A 98 14.31 5.49 -4.75
C LEU A 98 14.43 6.80 -3.95
N ASP A 99 13.46 7.11 -3.09
CA ASP A 99 13.47 8.30 -2.22
C ASP A 99 14.45 8.15 -1.04
N GLU A 100 14.71 6.93 -0.55
CA GLU A 100 15.70 6.64 0.50
C GLU A 100 17.14 6.68 -0.02
N VAL A 101 17.30 6.43 -1.33
CA VAL A 101 18.59 6.46 -2.04
C VAL A 101 18.68 7.68 -2.95
N ALA A 102 18.20 8.82 -2.45
CA ALA A 102 18.01 10.05 -3.22
C ALA A 102 19.27 10.60 -3.92
N THR A 103 20.48 10.15 -3.55
CA THR A 103 21.74 10.59 -4.18
C THR A 103 22.72 9.43 -4.33
N GLU A 104 23.59 9.50 -5.34
CA GLU A 104 24.71 8.57 -5.51
C GLU A 104 25.63 8.49 -4.27
N ALA A 105 25.68 9.55 -3.46
CA ALA A 105 26.43 9.58 -2.20
C ALA A 105 25.76 8.74 -1.11
N THR A 106 24.44 8.84 -0.94
CA THR A 106 23.69 7.99 0.01
C THR A 106 23.64 6.54 -0.44
N LYS A 107 23.61 6.29 -1.76
CA LYS A 107 23.73 4.94 -2.34
C LYS A 107 25.04 4.26 -1.97
N LYS A 108 26.17 4.95 -2.20
CA LYS A 108 27.49 4.42 -1.84
C LYS A 108 27.63 4.20 -0.34
N ALA A 109 27.12 5.11 0.49
CA ALA A 109 27.17 4.95 1.95
C ALA A 109 26.34 3.77 2.47
N LYS A 110 25.26 3.38 1.79
CA LYS A 110 24.45 2.21 2.15
C LYS A 110 25.04 0.90 1.64
N PHE A 111 25.81 0.94 0.56
CA PHE A 111 26.43 -0.23 -0.05
C PHE A 111 27.74 -0.66 0.63
N ILE A 112 28.49 0.30 1.19
CA ILE A 112 29.76 0.09 1.93
C ILE A 112 29.46 -0.39 3.35
#